data_AF-A0A7L4RDE4-F1
#
_entry.id   AF-A0A7L4RDE4-F1
#
_cell.length_a   1.000
_cell.length_b   1.000
_cell.length_c   1.000
_cell.angle_alpha   90.00
_cell.angle_beta   90.00
_cell.angle_gamma   90.00
#
_symmetry.space_group_name_H-M   'P 1'
#
loop_
_entity.id
_entity.type
_entity.pdbx_description
1 polymer ?
#
loop_
_entity_poly.entity_id
_entity_poly.type
_entity_poly.pdbx_seq_one_letter_code
_entity_poly.pdbx_strand_id
1 'polypeptide(L)'
;MRKIRGDTLIVGGRKYHYSHHAYLLTFQNERAVEIPLAYECLQEYQGKKILEVGNVLSYYYPVYHDIVDKYETADWVINEDIVDFSSPHKYDLIICISTLEHIGWDAPEEKDETKTLRTVNKFRTLLGKGGTAVVTFPVGYNPYLDTLLKEGRIRFDETYGLKRISWDNRWVEVSIEEAMKMKYGYPFKAVNGLIIGKLRK
;
A
#
# COMPACT_ATOMS: atom_id res chain seq x y z
N MET A 1 -17.18 -11.43 21.76
CA MET A 1 -16.60 -10.40 20.87
C MET A 1 -17.24 -9.05 21.21
N ARG A 2 -16.47 -8.13 21.78
CA ARG A 2 -16.95 -6.76 22.05
C ARG A 2 -16.98 -6.01 20.72
N LYS A 3 -18.16 -5.74 20.18
CA LYS A 3 -18.36 -4.72 19.14
C LYS A 3 -17.96 -3.38 19.75
N ILE A 4 -16.77 -2.87 19.45
CA ILE A 4 -16.51 -1.45 19.64
C ILE A 4 -17.21 -0.76 18.47
N ARG A 5 -18.39 -0.20 18.74
CA ARG A 5 -19.06 0.72 17.81
C ARG A 5 -18.23 2.00 17.77
N GLY A 6 -17.74 2.37 16.59
CA GLY A 6 -17.42 3.78 16.29
C GLY A 6 -15.95 4.17 16.20
N ASP A 7 -15.02 3.29 15.85
CA ASP A 7 -13.66 3.74 15.51
C ASP A 7 -13.61 4.07 14.02
N THR A 8 -13.25 5.30 13.71
CA THR A 8 -13.03 5.80 12.36
C THR A 8 -11.69 6.49 12.31
N LEU A 9 -10.96 6.34 11.21
CA LEU A 9 -9.70 7.02 10.97
C LEU A 9 -9.96 8.21 10.04
N ILE A 10 -9.28 9.33 10.27
CA ILE A 10 -9.25 10.44 9.32
C ILE A 10 -7.89 10.45 8.65
N VAL A 11 -7.87 10.49 7.31
CA VAL A 11 -6.65 10.62 6.50
C VAL A 11 -6.90 11.67 5.41
N GLY A 12 -6.06 12.71 5.34
CA GLY A 12 -6.18 13.76 4.34
C GLY A 12 -7.54 14.45 4.36
N GLY A 13 -8.16 14.57 5.54
CA GLY A 13 -9.50 15.12 5.73
C GLY A 13 -10.66 14.19 5.38
N ARG A 14 -10.40 12.97 4.91
CA ARG A 14 -11.43 11.95 4.62
C ARG A 14 -11.58 10.97 5.77
N LYS A 15 -12.81 10.52 6.01
CA LYS A 15 -13.15 9.62 7.12
C LYS A 15 -13.33 8.19 6.63
N TYR A 16 -12.53 7.28 7.17
CA TYR A 16 -12.53 5.85 6.88
C TYR A 16 -13.06 5.06 8.06
N HIS A 17 -13.88 4.04 7.78
CA HIS A 17 -14.28 3.05 8.78
C HIS A 17 -13.24 1.93 8.81
N TYR A 18 -12.77 1.57 10.00
CA TYR A 18 -11.85 0.44 10.13
C TYR A 18 -12.46 -0.84 9.55
N SER A 19 -11.66 -1.60 8.81
CA SER A 19 -12.07 -2.92 8.33
C SER A 19 -11.90 -3.94 9.45
N HIS A 20 -12.96 -4.69 9.70
CA HIS A 20 -12.96 -5.83 10.61
C HIS A 20 -13.29 -7.10 9.83
N HIS A 21 -12.39 -7.54 8.96
CA HIS A 21 -12.54 -8.83 8.27
C HIS A 21 -11.99 -9.97 9.14
N ALA A 22 -12.74 -11.06 9.25
CA ALA A 22 -12.35 -12.23 10.04
C ALA A 22 -11.13 -12.98 9.45
N TYR A 23 -10.85 -12.78 8.16
CA TYR A 23 -9.72 -13.39 7.46
C TYR A 23 -8.40 -12.72 7.87
N LEU A 24 -7.37 -13.53 8.17
CA LEU A 24 -5.99 -13.14 8.48
C LEU A 24 -5.78 -12.14 9.64
N LEU A 25 -6.70 -12.04 10.61
CA LEU A 25 -6.55 -11.14 11.76
C LEU A 25 -6.32 -9.67 11.36
N THR A 26 -6.98 -9.17 10.29
CA THR A 26 -6.87 -7.77 9.82
C THR A 26 -6.95 -6.72 10.91
N PHE A 27 -7.69 -7.00 11.99
CA PHE A 27 -7.77 -6.13 13.16
C PHE A 27 -6.47 -5.98 13.96
N GLN A 28 -5.45 -6.82 13.73
CA GLN A 28 -4.19 -6.82 14.49
C GLN A 28 -3.03 -6.09 13.80
N ASN A 29 -3.18 -5.75 12.52
CA ASN A 29 -2.10 -5.18 11.69
C ASN A 29 -2.58 -3.98 10.85
N GLU A 30 -1.70 -3.45 10.00
CA GLU A 30 -1.93 -2.30 9.12
C GLU A 30 -3.14 -2.46 8.19
N ARG A 31 -3.57 -3.69 7.88
CA ARG A 31 -4.72 -3.97 7.00
C ARG A 31 -6.02 -3.37 7.51
N ALA A 32 -6.15 -3.13 8.81
CA ALA A 32 -7.32 -2.46 9.40
C ALA A 32 -7.57 -1.05 8.83
N VAL A 33 -6.51 -0.37 8.37
CA VAL A 33 -6.58 0.99 7.80
C VAL A 33 -6.32 1.03 6.30
N GLU A 34 -5.47 0.12 5.80
CA GLU A 34 -5.15 0.05 4.38
C GLU A 34 -6.32 -0.45 3.52
N ILE A 35 -7.00 -1.51 3.96
CA ILE A 35 -8.07 -2.14 3.19
C ILE A 35 -9.27 -1.20 2.97
N PRO A 36 -9.78 -0.46 3.99
CA PRO A 36 -10.81 0.55 3.75
C PRO A 36 -10.40 1.62 2.75
N LEU A 37 -9.15 2.08 2.80
CA LEU A 37 -8.63 3.10 1.89
C LEU A 37 -8.57 2.57 0.46
N ALA A 38 -7.97 1.40 0.26
CA ALA A 38 -7.88 0.77 -1.05
C ALA A 38 -9.27 0.45 -1.62
N TYR A 39 -10.20 -0.02 -0.77
CA TYR A 39 -11.58 -0.28 -1.18
C TYR A 39 -12.31 0.98 -1.61
N GLU A 40 -12.16 2.10 -0.90
CA GLU A 40 -12.72 3.39 -1.36
C GLU A 40 -12.19 3.76 -2.75
N CYS A 41 -10.88 3.62 -2.98
CA CYS A 41 -10.29 3.86 -4.30
C CYS A 41 -10.88 2.92 -5.38
N LEU A 42 -11.09 1.64 -5.08
CA LEU A 42 -11.74 0.71 -6.02
C LEU A 42 -13.17 1.17 -6.38
N GLN A 43 -13.93 1.67 -5.41
CA GLN A 43 -15.29 2.17 -5.66
C GLN A 43 -15.28 3.45 -6.51
N GLU A 44 -14.37 4.38 -6.23
CA GLU A 44 -14.22 5.62 -7.01
C GLU A 44 -13.85 5.36 -8.47
N TYR A 45 -13.09 4.29 -8.73
CA TYR A 45 -12.62 3.90 -10.06
C TYR A 45 -13.41 2.72 -10.63
N GLN A 46 -14.62 2.45 -10.15
CA GLN A 46 -15.44 1.35 -10.66
C GLN A 46 -15.65 1.48 -12.18
N GLY A 47 -15.40 0.40 -12.91
CA GLY A 47 -15.49 0.35 -14.38
C GLY A 47 -14.33 1.02 -15.13
N LYS A 48 -13.27 1.43 -14.42
CA LYS A 48 -12.01 1.93 -14.98
C LYS A 48 -10.96 0.83 -15.11
N LYS A 49 -9.84 1.14 -15.75
CA LYS A 49 -8.70 0.22 -15.85
C LYS A 49 -7.87 0.32 -14.59
N ILE A 50 -7.89 -0.74 -13.78
CA ILE A 50 -7.21 -0.81 -12.50
C ILE A 50 -6.09 -1.87 -12.60
N LEU A 51 -4.93 -1.54 -12.07
CA LEU A 51 -3.84 -2.48 -11.83
C LEU A 51 -3.57 -2.57 -10.33
N GLU A 52 -3.55 -3.78 -9.80
CA GLU A 52 -3.05 -4.06 -8.47
C GLU A 52 -1.63 -4.65 -8.57
N VAL A 53 -0.70 -4.13 -7.77
CA VAL A 53 0.69 -4.57 -7.70
C VAL A 53 0.92 -5.21 -6.34
N GLY A 54 1.13 -6.52 -6.35
CA GLY A 54 1.02 -7.40 -5.18
C GLY A 54 -0.43 -7.83 -4.96
N ASN A 55 -0.70 -9.12 -4.89
CA ASN A 55 -2.06 -9.60 -4.70
C ASN A 55 -2.48 -9.47 -3.22
N VAL A 56 -3.26 -8.46 -2.86
CA VAL A 56 -3.72 -8.22 -1.49
C VAL A 56 -5.24 -8.19 -1.40
N LEU A 57 -5.90 -7.44 -2.27
CA LEU A 57 -7.32 -7.16 -2.16
C LEU A 57 -8.19 -8.39 -2.46
N SER A 58 -7.70 -9.34 -3.27
CA SER A 58 -8.42 -10.58 -3.57
C SER A 58 -8.64 -11.46 -2.32
N TYR A 59 -7.80 -11.31 -1.29
CA TYR A 59 -7.96 -12.01 0.00
C TYR A 59 -9.10 -11.44 0.86
N TYR A 60 -9.64 -10.28 0.50
CA TYR A 60 -10.68 -9.58 1.27
C TYR A 60 -11.99 -9.43 0.51
N TYR A 61 -11.92 -9.23 -0.80
CA TYR A 61 -13.07 -8.99 -1.66
C TYR A 61 -12.90 -9.71 -3.00
N PRO A 62 -14.00 -10.06 -3.69
CA PRO A 62 -13.95 -10.36 -5.12
C PRO A 62 -13.41 -9.15 -5.87
N VAL A 63 -12.38 -9.37 -6.68
CA VAL A 63 -11.70 -8.35 -7.47
C VAL A 63 -11.83 -8.66 -8.96
N TYR A 64 -11.95 -7.60 -9.77
CA TYR A 64 -12.15 -7.69 -11.21
C TYR A 64 -11.25 -6.66 -11.91
N HIS A 65 -9.95 -6.79 -11.70
CA HIS A 65 -8.92 -5.93 -12.24
C HIS A 65 -7.63 -6.72 -12.49
N ASP A 66 -6.69 -6.13 -13.22
CA ASP A 66 -5.40 -6.78 -13.48
C ASP A 66 -4.58 -6.82 -12.18
N ILE A 67 -3.98 -7.97 -11.88
CA ILE A 67 -3.12 -8.15 -10.70
C ILE A 67 -1.76 -8.64 -11.19
N VAL A 68 -0.70 -7.94 -10.83
CA VAL A 68 0.68 -8.33 -11.12
C VAL A 68 1.38 -8.69 -9.82
N ASP A 69 1.86 -9.92 -9.71
CA ASP A 69 2.60 -10.42 -8.56
C ASP A 69 3.69 -11.40 -9.01
N LYS A 70 4.94 -11.16 -8.61
CA LYS A 70 6.08 -12.01 -9.01
C LYS A 70 6.06 -13.39 -8.38
N TYR A 71 5.55 -13.51 -7.15
CA TYR A 71 5.71 -14.71 -6.34
C TYR A 71 4.40 -15.50 -6.21
N GLU A 72 3.26 -14.84 -6.35
CA GLU A 72 1.97 -15.52 -6.33
C GLU A 72 1.61 -16.12 -7.69
N THR A 73 1.29 -17.41 -7.68
CA THR A 73 0.89 -18.17 -8.87
C THR A 73 -0.60 -18.56 -8.76
N ALA A 74 -1.43 -17.92 -9.57
CA ALA A 74 -2.85 -18.20 -9.70
C ALA A 74 -3.33 -17.83 -11.11
N ASP A 75 -4.41 -18.47 -11.59
CA ASP A 75 -4.90 -18.29 -12.97
C ASP A 75 -5.32 -16.84 -13.30
N TRP A 76 -5.66 -16.05 -12.28
CA TRP A 76 -6.08 -14.65 -12.41
C TRP A 76 -4.98 -13.64 -12.05
N VAL A 77 -3.77 -14.12 -11.74
CA VAL A 77 -2.63 -13.28 -11.40
C VAL A 77 -1.62 -13.33 -12.54
N ILE A 78 -1.21 -12.16 -13.02
CA ILE A 78 -0.11 -12.01 -13.97
C ILE A 78 1.18 -12.23 -13.20
N ASN A 79 1.72 -13.45 -13.29
CA ASN A 79 2.90 -13.86 -12.55
C ASN A 79 4.19 -13.28 -13.16
N GLU A 80 4.43 -11.99 -12.97
CA GLU A 80 5.56 -11.24 -13.54
C GLU A 80 6.13 -10.26 -12.52
N ASP A 81 7.41 -9.93 -12.67
CA ASP A 81 8.02 -8.82 -11.93
C ASP A 81 7.48 -7.48 -12.44
N ILE A 82 6.98 -6.62 -11.55
CA ILE A 82 6.41 -5.33 -11.93
C ILE A 82 7.38 -4.44 -12.72
N VAL A 83 8.69 -4.53 -12.47
CA VAL A 83 9.65 -3.71 -13.24
C VAL A 83 9.71 -4.12 -14.71
N ASP A 84 9.43 -5.39 -15.01
CA ASP A 84 9.44 -5.96 -16.35
C ASP A 84 8.04 -5.90 -17.00
N PHE A 85 6.99 -6.00 -16.18
CA PHE A 85 5.58 -5.98 -16.61
C PHE A 85 5.26 -4.91 -17.65
N SER A 86 4.59 -5.33 -18.72
CA SER A 86 4.12 -4.42 -19.76
C SER A 86 2.64 -4.66 -20.04
N SER A 87 1.91 -3.57 -20.28
CA SER A 87 0.48 -3.63 -20.64
C SER A 87 0.26 -2.90 -21.96
N PRO A 88 -0.61 -3.42 -22.85
CA PRO A 88 -0.99 -2.74 -24.09
C PRO A 88 -1.82 -1.48 -23.83
N HIS A 89 -2.29 -1.28 -22.60
CA HIS A 89 -3.06 -0.11 -22.20
C HIS A 89 -2.43 0.60 -20.99
N LYS A 90 -2.95 1.79 -20.69
CA LYS A 90 -2.62 2.54 -19.49
C LYS A 90 -3.73 2.41 -18.46
N TYR A 91 -3.35 2.52 -17.19
CA TYR A 91 -4.26 2.36 -16.06
C TYR A 91 -4.73 3.71 -15.52
N ASP A 92 -6.01 3.79 -15.17
CA ASP A 92 -6.62 4.93 -14.50
C ASP A 92 -6.25 4.91 -13.00
N LEU A 93 -6.10 3.72 -12.43
CA LEU A 93 -5.72 3.49 -11.05
C LEU A 93 -4.65 2.40 -10.95
N ILE A 94 -3.60 2.64 -10.18
CA ILE A 94 -2.68 1.61 -9.69
C ILE A 94 -2.82 1.53 -8.17
N ILE A 95 -2.98 0.34 -7.62
CA ILE A 95 -3.02 0.09 -6.18
C ILE A 95 -1.82 -0.79 -5.79
N CYS A 96 -1.05 -0.39 -4.78
CA CYS A 96 0.09 -1.17 -4.27
C CYS A 96 0.12 -1.05 -2.74
N ILE A 97 -0.43 -2.03 -2.03
CA ILE A 97 -0.76 -1.89 -0.61
C ILE A 97 0.05 -2.87 0.23
N SER A 98 1.01 -2.38 1.00
CA SER A 98 2.02 -3.19 1.70
C SER A 98 2.59 -4.28 0.78
N THR A 99 3.26 -3.81 -0.26
CA THR A 99 3.93 -4.62 -1.29
C THR A 99 5.24 -3.97 -1.69
N LEU A 100 5.26 -2.64 -1.88
CA LEU A 100 6.45 -1.91 -2.32
C LEU A 100 7.68 -2.15 -1.42
N GLU A 101 7.47 -2.26 -0.11
CA GLU A 101 8.52 -2.54 0.88
C GLU A 101 9.19 -3.89 0.68
N HIS A 102 8.52 -4.86 0.06
CA HIS A 102 9.03 -6.20 -0.20
C HIS A 102 9.84 -6.26 -1.50
N ILE A 103 9.55 -5.38 -2.47
CA ILE A 103 10.14 -5.43 -3.82
C ILE A 103 11.64 -5.12 -3.77
N GLY A 104 12.45 -6.13 -4.11
CA GLY A 104 13.92 -6.05 -4.08
C GLY A 104 14.52 -6.20 -2.68
N TRP A 105 13.70 -6.40 -1.65
CA TRP A 105 14.14 -6.50 -0.25
C TRP A 105 13.96 -7.90 0.33
N ASP A 106 12.83 -8.53 0.05
CA ASP A 106 12.50 -9.89 0.50
C ASP A 106 12.79 -10.96 -0.55
N ALA A 107 13.46 -10.55 -1.63
CA ALA A 107 13.81 -11.43 -2.71
C ALA A 107 14.71 -12.57 -2.18
N PRO A 108 14.46 -13.85 -2.54
CA PRO A 108 15.35 -14.95 -2.18
C PRO A 108 16.72 -14.82 -2.88
N GLU A 109 16.78 -14.08 -3.99
CA GLU A 109 18.01 -13.63 -4.63
C GLU A 109 18.71 -12.50 -3.84
N GLU A 110 19.77 -11.92 -4.41
CA GLU A 110 20.44 -10.75 -3.82
C GLU A 110 19.48 -9.54 -3.74
N LYS A 111 19.56 -8.81 -2.63
CA LYS A 111 18.75 -7.60 -2.43
C LYS A 111 19.11 -6.55 -3.48
N ASP A 112 18.09 -6.03 -4.16
CA ASP A 112 18.20 -4.91 -5.10
C ASP A 112 17.53 -3.68 -4.49
N GLU A 113 18.34 -2.86 -3.82
CA GLU A 113 17.93 -1.62 -3.15
C GLU A 113 17.35 -0.58 -4.13
N THR A 114 17.66 -0.70 -5.43
CA THR A 114 17.20 0.23 -6.47
C THR A 114 15.82 -0.12 -7.01
N LYS A 115 15.35 -1.34 -6.76
CA LYS A 115 14.13 -1.88 -7.37
C LYS A 115 12.86 -1.17 -6.94
N THR A 116 12.80 -0.72 -5.69
CA THR A 116 11.69 0.09 -5.18
C THR A 116 11.55 1.40 -5.96
N LEU A 117 12.65 2.13 -6.18
CA LEU A 117 12.67 3.34 -7.00
C LEU A 117 12.28 3.06 -8.46
N ARG A 118 12.82 1.99 -9.05
CA ARG A 118 12.45 1.55 -10.41
C ARG A 118 10.96 1.23 -10.51
N THR A 119 10.38 0.61 -9.48
CA THR A 119 8.96 0.28 -9.41
C THR A 119 8.09 1.54 -9.36
N VAL A 120 8.45 2.51 -8.52
CA VAL A 120 7.75 3.82 -8.48
C VAL A 120 7.81 4.53 -9.84
N ASN A 121 8.97 4.50 -10.51
CA ASN A 121 9.11 5.04 -11.86
C ASN A 121 8.25 4.27 -12.87
N LYS A 122 8.19 2.94 -12.75
CA LYS A 122 7.34 2.09 -13.59
C LYS A 122 5.87 2.46 -13.48
N PHE A 123 5.37 2.76 -12.27
CA PHE A 123 3.98 3.23 -12.09
C PHE A 123 3.69 4.45 -12.97
N ARG A 124 4.59 5.44 -13.01
CA ARG A 124 4.43 6.62 -13.88
C ARG A 124 4.35 6.26 -15.36
N THR A 125 5.05 5.21 -15.80
CA THR A 125 4.95 4.73 -17.19
C THR A 125 3.63 4.02 -17.48
N LEU A 126 3.06 3.32 -16.50
CA LEU A 126 1.83 2.54 -16.63
C LEU A 126 0.56 3.37 -16.46
N LEU A 127 0.61 4.48 -15.73
CA LEU A 127 -0.52 5.39 -15.59
C LEU A 127 -0.94 6.04 -16.91
N GLY A 128 -2.26 6.20 -17.08
CA GLY A 128 -2.88 7.01 -18.13
C GLY A 128 -2.88 8.48 -17.75
N LYS A 129 -3.29 9.36 -18.68
CA LYS A 129 -3.49 10.78 -18.39
C LYS A 129 -4.63 10.94 -17.37
N GLY A 130 -4.39 11.66 -16.28
CA GLY A 130 -5.32 11.76 -15.15
C GLY A 130 -5.33 10.53 -14.24
N GLY A 131 -4.48 9.54 -14.50
CA GLY A 131 -4.37 8.34 -13.70
C GLY A 131 -3.70 8.60 -12.36
N THR A 132 -4.03 7.79 -11.35
CA THR A 132 -3.45 7.87 -10.01
C THR A 132 -2.87 6.53 -9.57
N ALA A 133 -1.71 6.52 -8.92
CA ALA A 133 -1.24 5.36 -8.17
C ALA A 133 -1.39 5.65 -6.67
N VAL A 134 -1.94 4.71 -5.92
CA VAL A 134 -2.06 4.74 -4.46
C VAL A 134 -1.19 3.65 -3.89
N VAL A 135 -0.23 4.05 -3.06
CA VAL A 135 0.78 3.17 -2.50
C VAL A 135 0.74 3.28 -0.98
N THR A 136 0.78 2.16 -0.28
CA THR A 136 0.99 2.14 1.18
C THR A 136 2.14 1.21 1.53
N PHE A 137 2.92 1.59 2.53
CA PHE A 137 4.00 0.74 3.03
C PHE A 137 4.37 1.07 4.48
N PRO A 138 4.78 0.05 5.26
CA PRO A 138 5.17 0.20 6.64
C PRO A 138 6.54 0.86 6.77
N VAL A 139 6.64 1.82 7.68
CA VAL A 139 7.92 2.41 8.10
C VAL A 139 8.73 1.38 8.86
N GLY A 140 10.02 1.27 8.54
CA GLY A 140 10.99 0.47 9.26
C GLY A 140 11.04 -1.00 8.85
N TYR A 141 10.25 -1.43 7.87
CA TYR A 141 10.36 -2.79 7.31
C TYR A 141 11.52 -2.88 6.31
N ASN A 142 11.59 -1.91 5.39
CA ASN A 142 12.63 -1.79 4.39
C ASN A 142 13.36 -0.44 4.56
N PRO A 143 14.52 -0.41 5.23
CA PRO A 143 15.27 0.82 5.50
C PRO A 143 15.71 1.58 4.24
N TYR A 144 15.86 0.90 3.11
CA TYR A 144 16.21 1.54 1.84
C TYR A 144 15.05 2.31 1.26
N LEU A 145 13.84 1.74 1.27
CA LEU A 145 12.62 2.46 0.90
C LEU A 145 12.42 3.70 1.80
N ASP A 146 12.62 3.55 3.11
CA ASP A 146 12.56 4.66 4.06
C ASP A 146 13.55 5.78 3.72
N THR A 147 14.78 5.41 3.35
CA THR A 147 15.84 6.35 2.97
C THR A 147 15.50 7.06 1.66
N LEU A 148 15.02 6.33 0.65
CA LEU A 148 14.61 6.91 -0.63
C LEU A 148 13.49 7.94 -0.46
N LEU A 149 12.56 7.71 0.48
CA LEU A 149 11.53 8.70 0.82
C LEU A 149 12.13 9.91 1.55
N LYS A 150 12.96 9.69 2.57
CA LYS A 150 13.60 10.77 3.37
C LYS A 150 14.47 11.70 2.53
N GLU A 151 15.21 11.14 1.57
CA GLU A 151 16.07 11.90 0.66
C GLU A 151 15.29 12.54 -0.51
N GLY A 152 13.98 12.29 -0.60
CA GLY A 152 13.14 12.78 -1.69
C GLY A 152 13.52 12.20 -3.05
N ARG A 153 14.11 11.00 -3.09
CA ARG A 153 14.37 10.24 -4.32
C ARG A 153 13.10 9.57 -4.84
N ILE A 154 12.24 9.11 -3.93
CA ILE A 154 10.83 8.83 -4.22
C ILE A 154 10.02 10.08 -3.86
N ARG A 155 9.22 10.57 -4.82
CA ARG A 155 8.34 11.73 -4.63
C ARG A 155 6.92 11.38 -5.04
N PHE A 156 6.04 11.42 -4.06
CA PHE A 156 4.59 11.39 -4.25
C PHE A 156 4.04 12.81 -4.41
N ASP A 157 2.95 12.94 -5.15
CA ASP A 157 2.23 14.20 -5.33
C ASP A 157 1.43 14.56 -4.06
N GLU A 158 0.96 13.55 -3.33
CA GLU A 158 0.41 13.66 -1.98
C GLU A 158 0.99 12.56 -1.10
N THR A 159 1.32 12.88 0.16
CA THR A 159 1.80 11.89 1.13
C THR A 159 1.13 12.10 2.48
N TYR A 160 0.71 11.02 3.13
CA TYR A 160 0.15 11.02 4.47
C TYR A 160 0.89 10.03 5.36
N GLY A 161 1.11 10.41 6.63
CA GLY A 161 1.75 9.56 7.63
C GLY A 161 0.72 9.12 8.65
N LEU A 162 0.70 7.83 8.97
CA LEU A 162 -0.14 7.30 10.04
C LEU A 162 0.73 6.71 11.14
N LYS A 163 0.27 6.85 12.38
CA LYS A 163 0.89 6.28 13.58
C LYS A 163 -0.12 5.43 14.33
N ARG A 164 0.27 4.20 14.66
CA ARG A 164 -0.47 3.34 15.58
C ARG A 164 -0.27 3.86 17.00
N ILE A 165 -1.38 4.07 17.72
CA ILE A 165 -1.37 4.68 19.06
C ILE A 165 -1.77 3.71 20.17
N SER A 166 -2.11 2.46 19.84
CA SER A 166 -2.67 1.53 20.81
C SER A 166 -2.51 0.06 20.45
N TRP A 167 -2.57 -0.79 21.48
CA TRP A 167 -2.51 -2.24 21.34
C TRP A 167 -3.70 -2.80 20.57
N ASP A 168 -4.89 -2.18 20.72
CA ASP A 168 -6.13 -2.52 20.00
C ASP A 168 -6.17 -1.96 18.57
N ASN A 169 -5.02 -1.52 18.05
CA ASN A 169 -4.78 -1.19 16.64
C ASN A 169 -5.54 0.04 16.15
N ARG A 170 -5.68 1.06 17.00
CA ARG A 170 -6.12 2.41 16.58
C ARG A 170 -4.94 3.21 16.05
N TRP A 171 -5.23 3.99 15.02
CA TRP A 171 -4.30 4.83 14.26
C TRP A 171 -4.78 6.27 14.22
N VAL A 172 -3.84 7.18 14.05
CA VAL A 172 -4.08 8.61 13.80
C VAL A 172 -3.16 9.09 12.68
N GLU A 173 -3.64 10.06 11.90
CA GLU A 173 -2.79 10.80 10.97
C GLU A 173 -1.81 11.69 11.76
N VAL A 174 -0.56 11.67 11.33
CA VAL A 174 0.57 12.45 11.87
C VAL A 174 1.40 13.00 10.71
N SER A 175 2.36 13.88 11.00
CA SER A 175 3.30 14.31 9.98
C SER A 175 4.13 13.14 9.45
N ILE A 176 4.69 13.28 8.24
CA ILE A 176 5.58 12.25 7.67
C ILE A 176 6.78 12.05 8.60
N GLU A 177 7.36 13.11 9.15
CA GLU A 177 8.49 13.03 10.08
C GLU A 177 8.14 12.24 11.34
N GLU A 178 6.92 12.41 11.88
CA GLU A 178 6.44 11.64 13.02
C GLU A 178 6.21 10.16 12.67
N ALA A 179 5.59 9.85 11.53
CA ALA A 179 5.41 8.47 11.08
C ALA A 179 6.75 7.77 10.84
N MET A 180 7.72 8.47 10.23
CA MET A 180 9.06 7.96 9.91
C MET A 180 9.96 7.71 11.14
N LYS A 181 9.56 8.16 12.34
CA LYS A 181 10.24 7.84 13.62
C LYS A 181 9.78 6.49 14.20
N MET A 182 8.68 5.93 13.70
CA MET A 182 8.14 4.67 14.22
C MET A 182 9.04 3.51 13.84
N LYS A 183 9.01 2.44 14.64
CA LYS A 183 9.79 1.22 14.40
C LYS A 183 8.86 0.08 14.04
N TYR A 184 9.27 -0.73 13.08
CA TYR A 184 8.58 -1.99 12.84
C TYR A 184 8.74 -2.91 14.06
N GLY A 185 7.64 -3.51 14.50
CA GLY A 185 7.58 -4.41 15.65
C GLY A 185 7.62 -3.76 17.04
N TYR A 186 7.64 -2.42 17.14
CA TYR A 186 7.69 -1.71 18.43
C TYR A 186 7.01 -0.32 18.37
N PRO A 187 6.21 0.08 19.37
CA PRO A 187 5.91 -0.60 20.64
C PRO A 187 4.88 -1.73 20.52
N PHE A 188 4.13 -1.78 19.42
CA PHE A 188 3.18 -2.86 19.14
C PHE A 188 3.76 -3.82 18.11
N LYS A 189 3.32 -5.08 18.09
CA LYS A 189 3.73 -6.05 17.08
C LYS A 189 3.38 -5.53 15.67
N ALA A 190 4.19 -5.90 14.67
CA ALA A 190 4.05 -5.50 13.27
C ALA A 190 4.15 -3.98 13.07
N VAL A 191 3.31 -3.39 12.24
CA VAL A 191 3.47 -2.01 11.78
C VAL A 191 3.01 -1.02 12.86
N ASN A 192 3.82 0.03 13.05
CA ASN A 192 3.51 1.15 13.97
C ASN A 192 3.52 2.51 13.27
N GLY A 193 4.20 2.63 12.13
CA GLY A 193 4.15 3.78 11.24
C GLY A 193 3.84 3.31 9.82
N LEU A 194 2.96 4.02 9.13
CA LEU A 194 2.51 3.67 7.79
C LEU A 194 2.57 4.93 6.93
N ILE A 195 3.12 4.81 5.73
CA ILE A 195 3.10 5.87 4.74
C ILE A 195 2.04 5.55 3.69
N ILE A 196 1.28 6.57 3.30
CA ILE A 196 0.36 6.53 2.17
C ILE A 196 0.87 7.56 1.16
N GLY A 197 1.25 7.11 -0.03
CA GLY A 197 1.69 7.96 -1.13
C GLY A 197 0.71 7.91 -2.30
N LYS A 198 0.45 9.06 -2.93
CA LYS A 198 -0.30 9.15 -4.19
C LYS A 198 0.57 9.75 -5.29
N LEU A 199 0.63 9.08 -6.43
CA LEU A 199 1.26 9.59 -7.66
C LEU A 199 0.16 9.95 -8.65
N ARG A 200 0.29 11.08 -9.33
CA ARG A 200 -0.62 11.52 -10.40
C ARG A 200 0.13 11.67 -11.71
N LYS A 201 -0.60 11.59 -12.84
CA LYS A 201 -0.07 11.78 -14.19
C LYS A 201 -0.95 12.69 -15.05
#